data_AF-A0AB39RHY2-F1
#
_entry.id   AF-A0AB39RHY2-F1
#
_cell.length_a   1.000
_cell.length_b   1.000
_cell.length_c   1.000
_cell.angle_alpha   90.00
_cell.angle_beta   90.00
_cell.angle_gamma   90.00
#
_symmetry.space_group_name_H-M   'P 1'
#
loop_
_entity.id
_entity.type
_entity.pdbx_description
1 polymer ?
#
loop_
_entity_poly.entity_id
_entity_poly.type
_entity_poly.pdbx_seq_one_letter_code
_entity_poly.pdbx_strand_id
1 'polypeptide(L)'
;MDKQRLTLTALTLLPLAVACGTQQGSGSSSVGAGSSPVTGVHWTVDSLTVDGRTRQAPESAYLRIGEDGRVSGNAGCNSFGSTATLKGDRVDFGEIQMTDMGCPKVSMAFEESLNRAFADGAFTSKVKGDELTLTTDDGDRVNLTKEQDAPLYGTKWNVTALGDADVAQSLPAGAKAYLVLDKKQGTLGGSLGCNHVSAEATVRDGHITLGAAKTTRMMCDGSLMDTEKTLLGLFDGTVRYELDHRTLTLTSANGTVVSAVAAK
;
A
#
# COMPACT_ATOMS: atom_id res chain seq x y z
N MET A 1 -45.46 -39.02 -72.83
CA MET A 1 -44.21 -38.70 -72.10
C MET A 1 -43.34 -37.91 -73.05
N ASP A 2 -43.63 -36.61 -73.19
CA ASP A 2 -42.93 -35.73 -74.11
C ASP A 2 -41.66 -35.18 -73.49
N LYS A 3 -40.55 -35.34 -74.20
CA LYS A 3 -39.29 -34.63 -73.96
C LYS A 3 -39.06 -33.71 -75.15
N GLN A 4 -39.27 -32.41 -74.96
CA GLN A 4 -38.69 -31.38 -75.81
C GLN A 4 -37.55 -30.69 -75.08
N ARG A 5 -36.41 -30.65 -75.77
CA ARG A 5 -35.18 -29.96 -75.39
C ARG A 5 -35.36 -28.46 -75.63
N LEU A 6 -34.87 -27.63 -74.70
CA LEU A 6 -34.71 -26.19 -74.89
C LEU A 6 -33.32 -25.76 -74.43
N THR A 7 -32.57 -25.23 -75.38
CA THR A 7 -31.45 -24.29 -75.22
C THR A 7 -31.92 -23.01 -74.52
N LEU A 8 -31.11 -22.38 -73.65
CA LEU A 8 -31.00 -20.91 -73.60
C LEU A 8 -29.87 -20.37 -72.69
N THR A 9 -29.18 -19.36 -73.24
CA THR A 9 -28.62 -18.13 -72.61
C THR A 9 -27.51 -18.17 -71.56
N ALA A 10 -26.35 -17.64 -71.98
CA ALA A 10 -25.32 -17.08 -71.11
C ALA A 10 -25.79 -15.71 -70.56
N LEU A 11 -25.72 -15.55 -69.24
CA LEU A 11 -26.00 -14.31 -68.53
C LEU A 11 -24.71 -13.82 -67.85
N THR A 12 -24.21 -12.68 -68.30
CA THR A 12 -23.04 -11.97 -67.74
C THR A 12 -23.39 -11.38 -66.37
N LEU A 13 -22.72 -11.84 -65.32
CA LEU A 13 -22.83 -11.34 -63.95
C LEU A 13 -21.97 -10.08 -63.75
N LEU A 14 -22.60 -8.99 -63.28
CA LEU A 14 -21.95 -7.79 -62.74
C LEU A 14 -21.20 -8.13 -61.43
N PRO A 15 -19.98 -7.61 -61.20
CA PRO A 15 -19.34 -7.67 -59.89
C PRO A 15 -19.90 -6.56 -58.97
N LEU A 16 -20.46 -6.95 -57.83
CA LEU A 16 -20.76 -6.03 -56.72
C LEU A 16 -19.44 -5.55 -56.12
N ALA A 17 -19.16 -4.25 -56.23
CA ALA A 17 -18.10 -3.59 -55.48
C ALA A 17 -18.51 -3.51 -54.01
N VAL A 18 -17.91 -4.35 -53.16
CA VAL A 18 -17.98 -4.25 -51.71
C VAL A 18 -17.10 -3.06 -51.29
N ALA A 19 -17.73 -2.00 -50.81
CA ALA A 19 -17.03 -0.90 -50.17
C ALA A 19 -16.45 -1.38 -48.82
N CYS A 20 -15.12 -1.55 -48.75
CA CYS A 20 -14.42 -1.63 -47.48
C CYS A 20 -14.43 -0.25 -46.84
N GLY A 21 -15.46 0.04 -46.04
CA GLY A 21 -15.40 1.10 -45.06
C GLY A 21 -14.32 0.74 -44.04
N THR A 22 -13.27 1.55 -43.94
CA THR A 22 -12.32 1.49 -42.83
C THR A 22 -13.02 2.00 -41.59
N GLN A 23 -13.77 1.12 -40.93
CA GLN A 23 -14.25 1.35 -39.59
C GLN A 23 -13.02 1.36 -38.69
N GLN A 24 -12.60 2.56 -38.31
CA GLN A 24 -11.64 2.79 -37.26
C GLN A 24 -12.30 2.24 -35.99
N GLY A 25 -12.07 0.94 -35.75
CA GLY A 25 -12.42 0.30 -34.51
C GLY A 25 -11.73 1.12 -33.45
N SER A 26 -12.53 1.81 -32.63
CA SER A 26 -12.14 2.27 -31.32
C SER A 26 -11.70 1.04 -30.54
N GLY A 27 -10.47 0.62 -30.78
CA GLY A 27 -9.72 -0.12 -29.80
C GLY A 27 -9.76 0.78 -28.58
N SER A 28 -10.54 0.38 -27.59
CA SER A 28 -10.20 0.69 -26.20
C SER A 28 -8.78 0.20 -26.04
N SER A 29 -7.83 1.10 -26.32
CA SER A 29 -6.60 1.15 -25.59
C SER A 29 -7.05 1.09 -24.14
N SER A 30 -6.94 -0.09 -23.54
CA SER A 30 -6.80 -0.19 -22.11
C SER A 30 -5.62 0.72 -21.81
N VAL A 31 -5.93 1.98 -21.48
CA VAL A 31 -5.02 2.79 -20.70
C VAL A 31 -4.64 1.87 -19.56
N GLY A 32 -3.38 1.45 -19.54
CA GLY A 32 -2.86 0.76 -18.39
C GLY A 32 -3.31 1.57 -17.18
N ALA A 33 -3.75 0.90 -16.12
CA ALA A 33 -3.84 1.52 -14.82
C ALA A 33 -2.44 2.02 -14.49
N GLY A 34 -2.11 3.22 -14.99
CA GLY A 34 -0.90 3.92 -14.65
C GLY A 34 -1.09 4.26 -13.19
N SER A 35 -0.27 3.64 -12.34
CA SER A 35 -0.15 4.01 -10.94
C SER A 35 -0.11 5.54 -10.87
N SER A 36 -1.10 6.14 -10.22
CA SER A 36 -1.10 7.58 -10.03
C SER A 36 0.12 7.95 -9.19
N PRO A 37 0.85 9.05 -9.47
CA PRO A 37 2.06 9.38 -8.72
C PRO A 37 1.79 9.65 -7.22
N VAL A 38 0.52 9.77 -6.82
CA VAL A 38 0.11 9.96 -5.42
C VAL A 38 -0.26 8.66 -4.69
N THR A 39 -0.51 7.56 -5.41
CA THR A 39 -0.94 6.27 -4.80
C THR A 39 0.25 5.42 -4.39
N GLY A 40 0.10 4.62 -3.33
CA GLY A 40 1.15 3.74 -2.80
C GLY A 40 2.30 4.47 -2.10
N VAL A 41 2.16 5.79 -1.90
CA VAL A 41 3.18 6.64 -1.30
C VAL A 41 2.75 7.09 0.10
N HIS A 42 3.69 7.09 1.04
CA HIS A 42 3.51 7.72 2.34
C HIS A 42 3.85 9.20 2.22
N TRP A 43 2.85 10.06 2.39
CA TRP A 43 3.01 11.50 2.33
C TRP A 43 2.99 12.09 3.73
N THR A 44 4.10 12.64 4.20
CA THR A 44 4.12 13.49 5.40
C THR A 44 3.39 14.78 5.06
N VAL A 45 2.42 15.18 5.87
CA VAL A 45 1.78 16.49 5.69
C VAL A 45 2.72 17.54 6.26
N ASP A 46 3.15 18.51 5.45
CA ASP A 46 4.04 19.57 5.92
C ASP A 46 3.22 20.77 6.44
N SER A 47 2.21 21.16 5.66
CA SER A 47 1.38 22.31 5.97
C SER A 47 0.05 22.27 5.23
N LEU A 48 -0.90 23.05 5.75
CA LEU A 48 -2.13 23.36 5.04
C LEU A 48 -2.35 24.87 5.00
N THR A 49 -2.97 25.37 3.94
CA THR A 49 -3.43 26.75 3.79
C THR A 49 -4.93 26.72 3.55
N VAL A 50 -5.69 27.29 4.48
CA VAL A 50 -7.16 27.34 4.43
C VAL A 50 -7.60 28.77 4.69
N ASP A 51 -8.48 29.32 3.85
CA ASP A 51 -8.93 30.72 3.91
C ASP A 51 -7.75 31.72 3.93
N GLY A 52 -6.71 31.42 3.14
CA GLY A 52 -5.48 32.22 3.08
C GLY A 52 -4.58 32.15 4.32
N ARG A 53 -4.91 31.32 5.31
CA ARG A 53 -4.12 31.14 6.53
C ARG A 53 -3.38 29.81 6.52
N THR A 54 -2.05 29.87 6.57
CA THR A 54 -1.19 28.67 6.62
C THR A 54 -0.98 28.16 8.05
N ARG A 55 -0.97 26.84 8.21
CA ARG A 55 -0.65 26.11 9.44
C ARG A 55 0.39 25.04 9.14
N GLN A 56 1.39 24.95 10.00
CA GLN A 56 2.34 23.84 9.98
C GLN A 56 1.69 22.60 10.60
N ALA A 57 1.96 21.45 10.00
CA ALA A 57 1.44 20.19 10.49
C ALA A 57 2.25 19.69 11.69
N PRO A 58 1.61 18.93 12.60
CA PRO A 58 2.34 18.10 13.57
C PRO A 58 3.21 17.07 12.84
N GLU A 59 4.35 16.70 13.43
CA GLU A 59 5.30 15.73 12.85
C GLU A 59 4.66 14.37 12.55
N SER A 60 3.62 13.98 13.30
CA SER A 60 2.90 12.73 13.09
C SER A 60 1.86 12.77 11.97
N ALA A 61 1.63 13.92 11.34
CA ALA A 61 0.59 14.06 10.33
C ALA A 61 1.01 13.45 8.99
N TYR A 62 0.19 12.56 8.46
CA TYR A 62 0.47 11.90 7.18
C TYR A 62 -0.82 11.56 6.42
N LEU A 63 -0.67 11.30 5.14
CA LEU A 63 -1.70 10.84 4.22
C LEU A 63 -1.15 9.69 3.37
N ARG A 64 -1.95 8.65 3.18
CA ARG A 64 -1.69 7.57 2.23
C ARG A 64 -2.94 7.28 1.42
N ILE A 65 -2.75 7.12 0.12
CA ILE A 65 -3.78 6.64 -0.80
C ILE A 65 -3.31 5.29 -1.34
N GLY A 66 -4.00 4.22 -1.00
CA GLY A 66 -3.73 2.87 -1.50
C GLY A 66 -4.02 2.75 -3.00
N GLU A 67 -3.44 1.75 -3.65
CA GLU A 67 -3.74 1.44 -5.06
C GLU A 67 -5.20 0.99 -5.25
N ASP A 68 -5.82 0.48 -4.19
CA ASP A 68 -7.24 0.14 -4.10
C ASP A 68 -8.15 1.37 -3.88
N GLY A 69 -7.57 2.56 -3.79
CA GLY A 69 -8.28 3.81 -3.49
C GLY A 69 -8.63 3.98 -2.01
N ARG A 70 -8.20 3.09 -1.10
CA ARG A 70 -8.39 3.31 0.33
C ARG A 70 -7.48 4.44 0.81
N VAL A 71 -8.02 5.32 1.65
CA VAL A 71 -7.26 6.43 2.23
C VAL A 71 -7.10 6.19 3.72
N SER A 72 -5.88 6.39 4.20
CA SER A 72 -5.55 6.38 5.62
C SER A 72 -4.64 7.56 5.94
N GLY A 73 -4.72 8.08 7.16
CA GLY A 73 -3.88 9.17 7.58
C GLY A 73 -3.97 9.49 9.06
N ASN A 74 -3.18 10.47 9.46
CA ASN A 74 -3.16 11.03 10.80
C ASN A 74 -3.15 12.55 10.70
N ALA A 75 -4.00 13.22 11.49
CA ALA A 75 -4.13 14.67 11.55
C ALA A 75 -3.32 15.28 12.72
N GLY A 76 -2.35 14.53 13.25
CA GLY A 76 -1.54 14.87 14.42
C GLY A 76 -1.97 14.09 15.66
N CYS A 77 -3.22 14.31 16.11
CA CYS A 77 -3.80 13.58 17.23
C CYS A 77 -4.66 12.42 16.73
N ASN A 78 -5.62 12.73 15.87
CA ASN A 78 -6.59 11.77 15.38
C ASN A 78 -6.15 11.07 14.11
N SER A 79 -6.53 9.80 13.99
CA SER A 79 -6.42 9.06 12.73
C SER A 79 -7.67 9.28 11.89
N PHE A 80 -7.51 9.38 10.58
CA PHE A 80 -8.62 9.48 9.64
C PHE A 80 -8.53 8.42 8.54
N GLY A 81 -9.66 8.12 7.95
CA GLY A 81 -9.80 7.22 6.81
C GLY A 81 -10.88 7.70 5.85
N SER A 82 -10.73 7.35 4.58
CA SER A 82 -11.69 7.66 3.52
C SER A 82 -11.48 6.69 2.34
N THR A 83 -12.10 6.98 1.20
CA THR A 83 -11.76 6.43 -0.11
C THR A 83 -11.35 7.57 -1.04
N ALA A 84 -10.67 7.27 -2.13
CA ALA A 84 -10.30 8.24 -3.16
C ALA A 84 -10.56 7.66 -4.55
N THR A 85 -11.16 8.48 -5.41
CA THR A 85 -11.25 8.24 -6.85
C THR A 85 -10.26 9.14 -7.58
N LEU A 86 -9.40 8.56 -8.41
CA LEU A 86 -8.38 9.31 -9.14
C LEU A 86 -8.69 9.35 -10.64
N LYS A 87 -8.62 10.54 -11.24
CA LYS A 87 -8.82 10.77 -12.68
C LYS A 87 -7.82 11.82 -13.18
N GLY A 88 -6.71 11.36 -13.76
CA GLY A 88 -5.63 12.26 -14.15
C GLY A 88 -4.99 12.90 -12.92
N ASP A 89 -5.02 14.23 -12.84
CA ASP A 89 -4.57 15.00 -11.68
C ASP A 89 -5.68 15.22 -10.64
N ARG A 90 -6.94 14.91 -10.93
CA ARG A 90 -8.03 15.00 -9.96
C ARG A 90 -8.00 13.86 -8.95
N VAL A 91 -8.10 14.21 -7.68
CA VAL A 91 -8.28 13.31 -6.54
C VAL A 91 -9.58 13.69 -5.86
N ASP A 92 -10.53 12.78 -5.83
CA ASP A 92 -11.85 12.97 -5.22
C ASP A 92 -11.98 12.05 -4.01
N PHE A 93 -11.86 12.63 -2.81
CA PHE A 93 -12.00 11.92 -1.55
C PHE A 93 -13.48 11.72 -1.22
N GLY A 94 -13.81 10.50 -0.79
CA GLY A 94 -15.09 10.23 -0.15
C GLY A 94 -15.18 10.90 1.22
N GLU A 95 -16.28 10.62 1.91
CA GLU A 95 -16.50 11.10 3.27
C GLU A 95 -15.34 10.68 4.20
N ILE A 96 -14.71 11.68 4.82
CA ILE A 96 -13.66 11.43 5.80
C ILE A 96 -14.27 11.04 7.13
N GLN A 97 -13.82 9.91 7.65
CA GLN A 97 -14.10 9.47 9.01
C GLN A 97 -12.85 9.67 9.85
N MET A 98 -13.01 10.20 11.05
CA MET A 98 -11.89 10.50 11.93
C MET A 98 -12.22 10.08 13.36
N THR A 99 -11.19 9.68 14.10
CA THR A 99 -11.32 9.45 15.54
C THR A 99 -11.52 10.78 16.29
N ASP A 100 -12.01 10.70 17.52
CA ASP A 100 -12.22 11.87 18.40
C ASP A 100 -11.46 11.69 19.73
N MET A 101 -10.13 11.68 19.63
CA MET A 101 -9.19 11.61 20.74
C MET A 101 -8.78 13.01 21.18
N GLY A 102 -8.73 13.24 22.49
CA GLY A 102 -8.20 14.48 23.06
C GLY A 102 -6.70 14.41 23.33
N CYS A 103 -5.88 15.15 22.57
CA CYS A 103 -4.44 15.27 22.81
C CYS A 103 -4.08 16.62 23.47
N PRO A 104 -3.50 16.64 24.68
CA PRO A 104 -3.15 17.89 25.37
C PRO A 104 -2.07 18.75 24.68
N LYS A 105 -1.28 18.16 23.78
CA LYS A 105 -0.08 18.78 23.19
C LYS A 105 -0.16 19.03 21.69
N VAL A 106 -1.23 18.60 21.02
CA VAL A 106 -1.41 18.77 19.58
C VAL A 106 -2.48 19.82 19.34
N SER A 107 -2.20 20.77 18.45
CA SER A 107 -3.15 21.84 18.13
C SER A 107 -4.35 21.28 17.37
N MET A 108 -5.54 21.35 17.98
CA MET A 108 -6.79 20.99 17.30
C MET A 108 -7.08 21.89 16.09
N ALA A 109 -6.51 23.10 16.06
CA ALA A 109 -6.73 24.04 14.95
C ALA A 109 -6.18 23.53 13.61
N PHE A 110 -5.13 22.71 13.62
CA PHE A 110 -4.65 22.05 12.40
C PHE A 110 -5.67 21.04 11.91
N GLU A 111 -6.11 20.15 12.79
CA GLU A 111 -7.10 19.11 12.51
C GLU A 111 -8.43 19.70 12.00
N GLU A 112 -8.94 20.76 12.63
CA GLU A 112 -10.14 21.48 12.17
C GLU A 112 -9.96 22.07 10.76
N SER A 113 -8.78 22.61 10.47
CA SER A 113 -8.50 23.19 9.16
C SER A 113 -8.33 22.09 8.11
N LEU A 114 -7.75 20.95 8.49
CA LEU A 114 -7.64 19.77 7.62
C LEU A 114 -9.04 19.25 7.27
N ASN A 115 -9.90 19.04 8.27
CA ASN A 115 -11.29 18.62 8.06
C ASN A 115 -12.06 19.55 7.12
N ARG A 116 -11.84 20.87 7.24
CA ARG A 116 -12.45 21.84 6.33
C ARG A 116 -11.93 21.70 4.90
N ALA A 117 -10.62 21.60 4.73
CA ALA A 117 -10.02 21.45 3.40
C ALA A 117 -10.55 20.20 2.68
N PHE A 118 -10.77 19.11 3.41
CA PHE A 118 -11.31 17.87 2.85
C PHE A 118 -12.84 17.81 2.75
N ALA A 119 -13.58 18.80 3.26
CA ALA A 119 -15.05 18.75 3.31
C ALA A 119 -15.69 18.64 1.92
N ASP A 120 -15.10 19.29 0.92
CA ASP A 120 -15.58 19.24 -0.46
C ASP A 120 -15.11 18.00 -1.23
N GLY A 121 -14.14 17.26 -0.68
CA GLY A 121 -13.59 16.02 -1.24
C GLY A 121 -12.74 16.20 -2.51
N ALA A 122 -12.98 17.24 -3.31
CA ALA A 122 -12.36 17.41 -4.62
C ALA A 122 -11.05 18.22 -4.59
N PHE A 123 -9.97 17.60 -5.08
CA PHE A 123 -8.66 18.22 -5.18
C PHE A 123 -8.06 18.05 -6.58
N THR A 124 -7.23 19.01 -6.96
CA THR A 124 -6.24 18.87 -8.03
C THR A 124 -4.88 18.58 -7.39
N SER A 125 -4.25 17.50 -7.82
CA SER A 125 -2.92 17.07 -7.37
C SER A 125 -1.83 17.59 -8.28
N LYS A 126 -0.72 18.02 -7.68
CA LYS A 126 0.49 18.40 -8.40
C LYS A 126 1.69 17.78 -7.72
N VAL A 127 2.32 16.83 -8.40
CA VAL A 127 3.56 16.18 -7.93
C VAL A 127 4.77 16.82 -8.61
N LYS A 128 5.79 17.18 -7.84
CA LYS A 128 7.08 17.69 -8.32
C LYS A 128 8.22 17.05 -7.52
N GLY A 129 8.85 16.03 -8.08
CA GLY A 129 9.86 15.26 -7.36
C GLY A 129 9.21 14.55 -6.16
N ASP A 130 9.70 14.86 -4.96
CA ASP A 130 9.18 14.32 -3.71
C ASP A 130 8.11 15.23 -3.07
N GLU A 131 7.70 16.31 -3.73
CA GLU A 131 6.64 17.21 -3.22
C GLU A 131 5.28 16.89 -3.88
N LEU A 132 4.23 16.89 -3.07
CA LEU A 132 2.83 16.85 -3.51
C LEU A 132 2.09 18.09 -2.97
N THR A 133 1.40 18.80 -3.85
CA THR A 133 0.39 19.77 -3.46
C THR A 133 -0.99 19.27 -3.88
N LEU A 134 -1.92 19.18 -2.93
CA LEU A 134 -3.35 19.02 -3.18
C LEU A 134 -4.00 20.40 -3.09
N THR A 135 -4.79 20.80 -4.09
CA THR A 135 -5.47 22.10 -4.13
C THR A 135 -6.97 21.91 -4.33
N THR A 136 -7.80 22.49 -3.46
CA THR A 136 -9.27 22.50 -3.65
C THR A 136 -9.67 23.49 -4.75
N ASP A 137 -10.92 23.42 -5.21
CA ASP A 137 -11.44 24.37 -6.20
C ASP A 137 -11.50 25.82 -5.67
N ASP A 138 -11.64 25.99 -4.35
CA ASP A 138 -11.59 27.29 -3.67
C ASP A 138 -10.16 27.81 -3.42
N GLY A 139 -9.14 27.01 -3.74
CA GLY A 139 -7.73 27.39 -3.69
C GLY A 139 -7.04 27.12 -2.34
N ASP A 140 -7.69 26.41 -1.42
CA ASP A 140 -7.06 25.85 -0.24
C ASP A 140 -6.05 24.79 -0.65
N ARG A 141 -4.97 24.64 0.13
CA ARG A 141 -3.83 23.77 -0.23
C ARG A 141 -3.39 22.90 0.92
N VAL A 142 -3.03 21.66 0.60
CA VAL A 142 -2.26 20.78 1.47
C VAL A 142 -0.94 20.51 0.78
N ASN A 143 0.17 20.85 1.44
CA ASN A 143 1.51 20.56 0.96
C ASN A 143 2.05 19.37 1.72
N LEU A 144 2.56 18.40 0.97
CA LEU A 144 3.05 17.14 1.49
C LEU A 144 4.40 16.81 0.86
N THR A 145 5.22 16.10 1.63
CA THR A 145 6.50 15.58 1.16
C THR A 145 6.47 14.05 1.25
N LYS A 146 7.01 13.41 0.22
CA LYS A 146 7.16 11.96 0.17
C LYS A 146 8.13 11.53 1.24
N GLU A 147 7.68 10.62 2.10
CA GLU A 147 8.56 9.92 3.03
C GLU A 147 8.99 8.59 2.40
N GLN A 148 10.30 8.36 2.37
CA GLN A 148 10.82 7.09 1.85
C GLN A 148 10.53 5.96 2.84
N ASP A 149 10.25 4.78 2.30
CA ASP A 149 10.14 3.58 3.12
C ASP A 149 11.45 3.29 3.84
N ALA A 150 11.35 2.78 5.07
CA ALA A 150 12.50 2.24 5.78
C ALA A 150 13.12 1.12 4.94
N PRO A 151 14.45 1.12 4.70
CA PRO A 151 15.08 0.10 3.88
C PRO A 151 14.77 -1.30 4.40
N LEU A 152 14.34 -2.22 3.55
CA LEU A 152 14.07 -3.61 3.99
C LEU A 152 15.31 -4.24 4.66
N TYR A 153 16.48 -4.02 4.06
CA TYR A 153 17.77 -4.50 4.55
C TYR A 153 18.40 -3.55 5.57
N GLY A 154 19.09 -4.12 6.56
CA GLY A 154 19.79 -3.37 7.61
C GLY A 154 18.88 -2.72 8.65
N THR A 155 17.57 -2.66 8.38
CA THR A 155 16.58 -2.18 9.36
C THR A 155 16.30 -3.26 10.39
N LYS A 156 16.21 -2.82 11.64
CA LYS A 156 15.69 -3.63 12.74
C LYS A 156 14.17 -3.52 12.76
N TRP A 157 13.51 -4.58 12.34
CA TRP A 157 12.06 -4.72 12.32
C TRP A 157 11.59 -5.30 13.64
N ASN A 158 11.03 -4.47 14.53
CA ASN A 158 10.47 -4.92 15.80
C ASN A 158 9.09 -5.54 15.55
N VAL A 159 8.91 -6.82 15.89
CA VAL A 159 7.62 -7.49 15.73
C VAL A 159 6.64 -6.92 16.75
N THR A 160 5.45 -6.54 16.31
CA THR A 160 4.41 -5.92 17.14
C THR A 160 3.16 -6.79 17.24
N ALA A 161 2.86 -7.57 16.20
CA ALA A 161 1.72 -8.47 16.20
C ALA A 161 1.99 -9.76 15.43
N LEU A 162 1.31 -10.82 15.84
CA LEU A 162 1.29 -12.14 15.20
C LEU A 162 -0.16 -12.57 15.00
N GLY A 163 -0.42 -13.34 13.96
CA GLY A 163 -1.78 -13.77 13.67
C GLY A 163 -1.90 -14.56 12.39
N ASP A 164 -3.10 -14.49 11.82
CA ASP A 164 -3.42 -14.96 10.48
C ASP A 164 -4.05 -13.82 9.65
N ALA A 165 -4.67 -14.15 8.53
CA ALA A 165 -5.31 -13.17 7.66
C ALA A 165 -6.48 -12.44 8.31
N ASP A 166 -7.13 -13.03 9.31
CA ASP A 166 -8.38 -12.55 9.91
C ASP A 166 -8.15 -11.94 11.30
N VAL A 167 -7.19 -12.48 12.08
CA VAL A 167 -6.97 -12.09 13.47
C VAL A 167 -5.50 -11.78 13.69
N ALA A 168 -5.21 -10.55 14.15
CA ALA A 168 -3.90 -10.15 14.65
C ALA A 168 -3.93 -9.96 16.17
N GLN A 169 -2.89 -10.43 16.85
CA GLN A 169 -2.73 -10.32 18.30
C GLN A 169 -1.39 -9.66 18.62
N SER A 170 -1.42 -8.72 19.58
CA SER A 170 -0.19 -8.12 20.10
C SER A 170 0.68 -9.16 20.81
N LEU A 171 1.99 -8.95 20.77
CA LEU A 171 2.91 -9.81 21.50
C LEU A 171 2.69 -9.76 23.03
N PRO A 172 2.96 -10.85 23.76
CA PRO A 172 2.89 -10.84 25.22
C PRO A 172 3.94 -9.88 25.80
N ALA A 173 3.65 -9.36 26.99
CA ALA A 173 4.57 -8.47 27.69
C ALA A 173 5.96 -9.12 27.84
N GLY A 174 7.01 -8.37 27.50
CA GLY A 174 8.40 -8.85 27.57
C GLY A 174 8.91 -9.56 26.32
N ALA A 175 8.04 -9.93 25.36
CA ALA A 175 8.47 -10.49 24.08
C ALA A 175 9.14 -9.42 23.21
N LYS A 176 10.47 -9.37 23.29
CA LYS A 176 11.31 -8.48 22.46
C LYS A 176 11.73 -9.20 21.19
N ALA A 177 10.76 -9.45 20.31
CA ALA A 177 11.01 -10.07 19.02
C ALA A 177 11.37 -9.01 17.97
N TYR A 178 12.37 -9.30 17.15
CA TYR A 178 12.77 -8.47 16.03
C TYR A 178 13.52 -9.26 14.97
N LEU A 179 13.49 -8.77 13.74
CA LEU A 179 14.14 -9.37 12.58
C LEU A 179 15.04 -8.33 11.88
N VAL A 180 16.15 -8.76 11.32
CA VAL A 180 17.08 -7.95 10.52
C VAL A 180 17.49 -8.76 9.29
N LEU A 181 17.29 -8.21 8.09
CA LEU A 181 17.81 -8.79 6.86
C LEU A 181 19.19 -8.17 6.53
N ASP A 182 20.20 -9.01 6.41
CA ASP A 182 21.54 -8.61 5.97
C ASP A 182 21.74 -8.98 4.49
N LYS A 183 21.83 -7.94 3.64
CA LYS A 183 22.01 -8.10 2.20
C LYS A 183 23.36 -8.71 1.81
N LYS A 184 24.42 -8.41 2.56
CA LYS A 184 25.78 -8.86 2.24
C LYS A 184 25.97 -10.32 2.63
N GLN A 185 25.43 -10.71 3.78
CA GLN A 185 25.52 -12.07 4.28
C GLN A 185 24.46 -12.99 3.66
N GLY A 186 23.38 -12.44 3.11
CA GLY A 186 22.27 -13.23 2.59
C GLY A 186 21.53 -13.95 3.71
N THR A 187 21.36 -13.28 4.85
CA THR A 187 20.79 -13.89 6.06
C THR A 187 19.69 -13.02 6.65
N LEU A 188 18.79 -13.67 7.37
CA LEU A 188 17.90 -13.04 8.34
C LEU A 188 18.35 -13.46 9.73
N GLY A 189 18.56 -12.49 10.61
CA GLY A 189 18.89 -12.72 12.02
C GLY A 189 17.96 -11.95 12.95
N GLY A 190 17.93 -12.31 14.22
CA GLY A 190 17.14 -11.56 15.20
C GLY A 190 16.89 -12.27 16.52
N SER A 191 15.78 -11.89 17.15
CA SER A 191 15.22 -12.50 18.35
C SER A 191 13.76 -12.89 18.07
N LEU A 192 13.36 -14.09 18.47
CA LEU A 192 11.98 -14.56 18.39
C LEU A 192 11.22 -14.38 19.71
N GLY A 193 11.69 -13.47 20.57
CA GLY A 193 11.10 -13.16 21.88
C GLY A 193 11.87 -13.81 23.03
N CYS A 194 12.10 -15.12 22.96
CA CYS A 194 12.96 -15.86 23.90
C CYS A 194 14.37 -16.07 23.32
N ASN A 195 14.46 -16.78 22.20
CA ASN A 195 15.73 -17.17 21.59
C ASN A 195 16.17 -16.29 20.43
N HIS A 196 17.48 -16.25 20.21
CA HIS A 196 18.07 -15.69 19.00
C HIS A 196 17.90 -16.64 17.84
N VAL A 197 17.73 -16.09 16.63
CA VAL A 197 17.61 -16.84 15.39
C VAL A 197 18.56 -16.32 14.33
N SER A 198 19.02 -17.21 13.47
CA SER A 198 19.65 -16.89 12.18
C SER A 198 19.23 -17.91 11.13
N ALA A 199 19.04 -17.47 9.89
CA ALA A 199 18.78 -18.33 8.74
C ALA A 199 19.30 -17.67 7.47
N GLU A 200 19.50 -18.46 6.42
CA GLU A 200 19.69 -17.93 5.07
C GLU A 200 18.40 -17.23 4.61
N ALA A 201 18.54 -16.11 3.90
CA ALA A 201 17.42 -15.32 3.42
C ALA A 201 17.71 -14.79 2.02
N THR A 202 16.81 -15.09 1.08
CA THR A 202 16.85 -14.57 -0.29
C THR A 202 15.61 -13.75 -0.55
N VAL A 203 15.77 -12.47 -0.88
CA VAL A 203 14.66 -11.59 -1.25
C VAL A 203 14.58 -11.51 -2.77
N ARG A 204 13.39 -11.77 -3.31
CA ARG A 204 13.13 -11.72 -4.75
C ARG A 204 11.64 -11.50 -5.01
N ASP A 205 11.32 -10.61 -5.94
CA ASP A 205 9.97 -10.45 -6.50
C ASP A 205 8.84 -10.35 -5.42
N GLY A 206 9.03 -9.51 -4.39
CA GLY A 206 8.05 -9.33 -3.31
C GLY A 206 7.99 -10.48 -2.29
N HIS A 207 8.91 -11.44 -2.37
CA HIS A 207 9.00 -12.60 -1.48
C HIS A 207 10.36 -12.70 -0.79
N ILE A 208 10.37 -13.31 0.39
CA ILE A 208 11.56 -13.68 1.13
C ILE A 208 11.53 -15.20 1.32
N THR A 209 12.50 -15.89 0.74
CA THR A 209 12.72 -17.32 1.00
C THR A 209 13.68 -17.46 2.18
N LEU A 210 13.22 -18.10 3.24
CA LEU A 210 13.95 -18.34 4.48
C LEU A 210 14.35 -19.81 4.56
N GLY A 211 15.64 -20.06 4.78
CA GLY A 211 16.16 -21.41 5.03
C GLY A 211 15.89 -21.88 6.46
N ALA A 212 16.55 -22.98 6.82
CA ALA A 212 16.42 -23.58 8.14
C ALA A 212 16.87 -22.63 9.26
N ALA A 213 16.02 -22.49 10.27
CA ALA A 213 16.31 -21.67 11.45
C ALA A 213 17.41 -22.33 12.30
N LYS A 214 18.43 -21.55 12.63
CA LYS A 214 19.39 -21.86 13.69
C LYS A 214 19.06 -21.01 14.90
N THR A 215 18.65 -21.64 16.00
CA THR A 215 18.29 -20.94 17.24
C THR A 215 19.19 -21.27 18.42
N THR A 216 19.23 -20.37 19.39
CA THR A 216 19.70 -20.67 20.74
C THR A 216 18.67 -21.55 21.47
N ARG A 217 19.05 -22.13 22.63
CA ARG A 217 18.18 -22.99 23.45
C ARG A 217 18.05 -22.48 24.89
N MET A 218 17.62 -21.23 25.04
CA MET A 218 17.24 -20.65 26.31
C MET A 218 15.85 -21.12 26.72
N MET A 219 15.63 -21.22 28.03
CA MET A 219 14.32 -21.50 28.62
C MET A 219 13.72 -20.18 29.12
N CYS A 220 12.51 -19.87 28.67
CA CYS A 220 11.76 -18.68 29.06
C CYS A 220 10.35 -19.06 29.52
N ASP A 221 9.57 -18.06 29.93
CA ASP A 221 8.14 -18.23 30.19
C ASP A 221 7.40 -18.80 28.97
N GLY A 222 6.34 -19.56 29.23
CA GLY A 222 5.58 -20.28 28.21
C GLY A 222 5.08 -19.38 27.07
N SER A 223 4.60 -18.18 27.38
CA SER A 223 4.12 -17.23 26.37
C SER A 223 5.20 -16.73 25.41
N LEU A 224 6.46 -16.63 25.88
CA LEU A 224 7.60 -16.27 25.03
C LEU A 224 8.02 -17.42 24.13
N MET A 225 7.94 -18.65 24.64
CA MET A 225 8.18 -19.86 23.86
C MET A 225 7.09 -20.08 22.80
N ASP A 226 5.82 -19.77 23.10
CA ASP A 226 4.73 -19.82 22.13
C ASP A 226 4.91 -18.78 21.02
N THR A 227 5.33 -17.57 21.39
CA THR A 227 5.71 -16.51 20.43
C THR A 227 6.84 -17.00 19.51
N GLU A 228 7.88 -17.60 20.09
CA GLU A 228 8.99 -18.15 19.33
C GLU A 228 8.53 -19.25 18.36
N LYS A 229 7.69 -20.18 18.82
CA LYS A 229 7.16 -21.27 18.01
C LYS A 229 6.37 -20.77 16.80
N THR A 230 5.53 -19.75 16.99
CA THR A 230 4.77 -19.14 15.90
C THR A 230 5.71 -18.50 14.88
N LEU A 231 6.69 -17.71 15.33
CA LEU A 231 7.67 -17.08 14.45
C LEU A 231 8.59 -18.08 13.73
N LEU A 232 8.89 -19.22 14.37
CA LEU A 232 9.64 -20.31 13.74
C LEU A 232 8.91 -20.91 12.53
N GLY A 233 7.58 -20.80 12.47
CA GLY A 233 6.77 -21.21 11.34
C GLY A 233 7.01 -20.44 10.03
N LEU A 234 7.78 -19.35 10.08
CA LEU A 234 8.19 -18.60 8.87
C LEU A 234 9.38 -19.23 8.14
N PHE A 235 10.20 -20.01 8.85
CA PHE A 235 11.45 -20.57 8.34
C PHE A 235 11.21 -21.88 7.58
N ASP A 236 12.23 -22.33 6.84
CA ASP A 236 12.10 -23.45 5.88
C ASP A 236 10.95 -23.24 4.88
N GLY A 237 10.77 -21.99 4.44
CA GLY A 237 9.60 -21.57 3.67
C GLY A 237 9.81 -20.26 2.91
N THR A 238 8.76 -19.84 2.21
CA THR A 238 8.71 -18.55 1.53
C THR A 238 7.59 -17.71 2.12
N VAL A 239 7.89 -16.45 2.41
CA VAL A 239 6.92 -15.46 2.87
C VAL A 239 6.78 -14.37 1.82
N ARG A 240 5.56 -13.92 1.57
CA ARG A 240 5.30 -12.65 0.88
C ARG A 240 5.62 -11.53 1.87
N TYR A 241 6.27 -10.47 1.42
CA TYR A 241 6.46 -9.28 2.24
C TYR A 241 5.74 -8.08 1.63
N GLU A 242 5.20 -7.23 2.49
CA GLU A 242 4.68 -5.91 2.17
C GLU A 242 5.40 -4.89 3.04
N LEU A 243 5.96 -3.88 2.39
CA LEU A 243 6.60 -2.75 3.05
C LEU A 243 5.71 -1.53 2.83
N ASP A 244 5.18 -1.00 3.93
CA ASP A 244 4.41 0.24 3.96
C ASP A 244 5.13 1.21 4.88
N HIS A 245 5.95 2.08 4.28
CA HIS A 245 6.74 3.08 4.97
C HIS A 245 7.64 2.47 6.06
N ARG A 246 7.13 2.39 7.28
CA ARG A 246 7.86 1.83 8.45
C ARG A 246 7.23 0.58 9.00
N THR A 247 6.26 -0.01 8.30
CA THR A 247 5.61 -1.26 8.65
C THR A 247 6.01 -2.34 7.66
N LEU A 248 6.48 -3.46 8.17
CA LEU A 248 6.75 -4.68 7.41
C LEU A 248 5.71 -5.72 7.81
N THR A 249 4.94 -6.18 6.83
CA THR A 249 4.05 -7.33 6.99
C THR A 249 4.64 -8.52 6.26
N LEU A 250 4.76 -9.65 6.95
CA LEU A 250 5.17 -10.92 6.38
C LEU A 250 3.98 -11.88 6.40
N THR A 251 3.70 -12.54 5.29
CA THR A 251 2.66 -13.56 5.18
C THR A 251 3.27 -14.85 4.66
N SER A 252 3.27 -15.89 5.47
CA SER A 252 3.77 -17.22 5.07
C SER A 252 2.70 -18.03 4.35
N ALA A 253 3.15 -19.04 3.61
CA ALA A 253 2.26 -19.94 2.85
C ALA A 253 1.29 -20.75 3.74
N ASN A 254 1.58 -20.91 5.03
CA ASN A 254 0.70 -21.56 6.01
C ASN A 254 -0.33 -20.59 6.63
N GLY A 255 -0.38 -19.33 6.18
CA GLY A 255 -1.34 -18.33 6.63
C GLY A 255 -0.90 -17.49 7.83
N THR A 256 0.28 -17.75 8.43
CA THR A 256 0.79 -16.89 9.52
C THR A 256 1.12 -15.50 8.98
N VAL A 257 0.65 -14.48 9.71
CA VAL A 257 0.91 -13.07 9.44
C VAL A 257 1.74 -12.49 10.59
N VAL A 258 2.80 -11.77 10.24
CA VAL A 258 3.67 -11.07 11.18
C VAL A 258 3.71 -9.61 10.81
N SER A 259 3.32 -8.74 11.73
CA SER A 259 3.45 -7.29 11.58
C SER A 259 4.64 -6.81 12.40
N ALA A 260 5.51 -6.02 11.79
CA ALA A 260 6.66 -5.44 12.42
C ALA A 260 6.81 -3.97 12.04
N VAL A 261 7.46 -3.19 12.91
CA VAL A 261 7.75 -1.77 12.67
C VAL A 261 9.24 -1.49 12.72
N ALA A 262 9.71 -0.63 11.83
CA ALA A 262 11.10 -0.19 11.80
C ALA A 262 11.46 0.52 13.11
N ALA A 263 12.50 0.04 13.80
CA ALA A 263 13.06 0.72 14.96
C ALA A 263 13.42 2.18 14.61
N LYS A 264 13.13 3.09 15.54
CA LYS A 264 13.55 4.49 15.45
C LYS A 264 15.05 4.62 15.72
#